data_AF-A0A560FB81-F1
#
_entry.id   AF-A0A560FB81-F1
#
_cell.length_a   1.000
_cell.length_b   1.000
_cell.length_c   1.000
_cell.angle_alpha   90.00
_cell.angle_beta   90.00
_cell.angle_gamma   90.00
#
_symmetry.space_group_name_H-M   'P 1'
#
loop_
_entity.id
_entity.type
_entity.pdbx_description
1 polymer ?
#
loop_
_entity_poly.entity_id
_entity_poly.type
_entity_poly.pdbx_seq_one_letter_code
_entity_poly.pdbx_strand_id
1 'polypeptide(L)'
;MIATLKLNHKIPNFQDARVAKRANLVLDWCDQFVGSKREMRVSSEELRRVFSNKDRGLGSWLYSTLLIQVGTYQVGSHPYSYSLKIEGYQKLCGLLGREVRSETDVVRQRFQPVLDGRAVEYHDNGLRRFHPVQNIRRDVRKQVFDGWWDYDVESCAPTLVYQYAVSHYRWVYGVQSAAEPFPSILRLINDKAHIRQHVSSLTGLDVSRSKQILQMLFFRANPGMHASNALYSTLGNDPYIFQKLVNDDYVQALRLDAKAMWRYAIARDTHERASLRMSGIKSSTPVSGIRARRMNIYLSLERRVMDAIFRQLSADGVTHVIMHDGFMSRDKVDVGKLTRLVKDEMGYEIRLSETRLGQHDELEPEIDVEQAMQEVDVEDDNEFNSDHRTDKPAFG
;
A
#
# COMPACT_ATOMS: atom_id res chain seq x y z
N MET A 1 -7.24 -26.75 -9.37
CA MET A 1 -8.41 -27.65 -9.18
C MET A 1 -9.15 -27.21 -7.93
N ILE A 2 -10.39 -26.78 -8.06
CA ILE A 2 -11.25 -26.47 -6.90
C ILE A 2 -11.74 -27.82 -6.36
N ALA A 3 -11.27 -28.21 -5.18
CA ALA A 3 -11.75 -29.43 -4.54
C ALA A 3 -13.14 -29.17 -3.94
N THR A 4 -14.20 -29.59 -4.64
CA THR A 4 -15.57 -29.48 -4.13
C THR A 4 -15.78 -30.54 -3.06
N LEU A 5 -15.85 -30.13 -1.80
CA LEU A 5 -16.11 -31.02 -0.65
C LEU A 5 -17.49 -31.69 -0.80
N LYS A 6 -17.60 -32.98 -0.46
CA LYS A 6 -18.87 -33.72 -0.45
C LYS A 6 -19.84 -33.03 0.51
N LEU A 7 -20.93 -32.49 -0.02
CA LEU A 7 -21.98 -31.82 0.75
C LEU A 7 -22.68 -32.82 1.66
N ASN A 8 -22.78 -32.49 2.94
CA ASN A 8 -23.57 -33.26 3.89
C ASN A 8 -25.02 -32.73 3.84
N HIS A 9 -25.96 -33.53 3.31
CA HIS A 9 -27.31 -33.04 2.99
C HIS A 9 -28.21 -32.79 4.21
N LYS A 10 -27.85 -33.31 5.39
CA LYS A 10 -28.69 -33.18 6.60
C LYS A 10 -28.47 -31.82 7.27
N ILE A 11 -29.50 -30.97 7.25
CA ILE A 11 -29.51 -29.69 7.96
C ILE A 11 -29.46 -29.96 9.48
N PRO A 12 -28.54 -29.32 10.23
CA PRO A 12 -28.49 -29.44 11.68
C PRO A 12 -29.76 -28.93 12.38
N ASN A 13 -30.09 -29.49 13.55
CA ASN A 13 -31.20 -28.99 14.36
C ASN A 13 -30.79 -27.71 15.11
N PHE A 14 -31.03 -26.54 14.52
CA PHE A 14 -30.73 -25.25 15.12
C PHE A 14 -31.65 -24.87 16.30
N GLN A 15 -32.70 -25.65 16.57
CA GLN A 15 -33.49 -25.50 17.80
C GLN A 15 -32.76 -26.08 19.03
N ASP A 16 -31.74 -26.93 18.86
CA ASP A 16 -30.87 -27.33 19.97
C ASP A 16 -29.93 -26.17 20.32
N ALA A 17 -30.07 -25.66 21.55
CA ALA A 17 -29.28 -24.53 22.06
C ALA A 17 -27.76 -24.73 21.92
N ARG A 18 -27.25 -25.97 21.99
CA ARG A 18 -25.83 -26.27 21.83
C ARG A 18 -25.38 -26.11 20.37
N VAL A 19 -26.24 -26.52 19.43
CA VAL A 19 -26.00 -26.36 17.98
C VAL A 19 -26.04 -24.88 17.62
N ALA A 20 -27.06 -24.15 18.08
CA ALA A 20 -27.19 -22.72 17.86
C ALA A 20 -26.01 -21.94 18.45
N LYS A 21 -25.60 -22.22 19.69
CA LYS A 21 -24.43 -21.59 20.33
C LYS A 21 -23.15 -21.80 19.52
N ARG A 22 -22.90 -23.03 19.04
CA ARG A 22 -21.74 -23.31 18.19
C ARG A 22 -21.82 -22.59 16.86
N ALA A 23 -22.98 -22.59 16.21
CA ALA A 23 -23.16 -21.92 14.93
C ALA A 23 -22.96 -20.40 15.04
N ASN A 24 -23.42 -19.79 16.14
CA ASN A 24 -23.15 -18.38 16.44
C ASN A 24 -21.65 -18.10 16.63
N LEU A 25 -20.94 -18.95 17.37
CA LEU A 25 -19.47 -18.83 17.52
C LEU A 25 -18.76 -18.89 16.15
N VAL A 26 -19.21 -19.77 15.25
CA VAL A 26 -18.64 -19.88 13.91
C VAL A 26 -19.00 -18.66 13.05
N LEU A 27 -20.22 -18.13 13.14
CA LEU A 27 -20.59 -16.89 12.47
C LEU A 27 -19.74 -15.71 12.93
N ASP A 28 -19.51 -15.58 14.25
CA ASP A 28 -18.67 -14.53 14.81
C ASP A 28 -17.21 -14.65 14.32
N TRP A 29 -16.70 -15.87 14.23
CA TRP A 29 -15.38 -16.10 13.63
C TRP A 29 -15.38 -15.83 12.12
N CYS A 30 -16.48 -16.08 11.41
CA CYS A 30 -16.60 -15.79 9.97
C CYS A 30 -16.70 -14.29 9.66
N ASP A 31 -17.02 -13.44 10.63
CA ASP A 31 -17.08 -11.99 10.43
C ASP A 31 -15.78 -11.43 9.87
N GLN A 32 -14.62 -11.96 10.29
CA GLN A 32 -13.33 -11.48 9.77
C GLN A 32 -13.16 -11.67 8.25
N PHE A 33 -13.98 -12.53 7.64
CA PHE A 33 -14.00 -12.74 6.19
C PHE A 33 -15.05 -11.89 5.47
N VAL A 34 -16.01 -11.32 6.20
CA VAL A 34 -17.05 -10.47 5.62
C VAL A 34 -16.36 -9.25 5.02
N GLY A 35 -16.48 -9.10 3.70
CA GLY A 35 -15.87 -7.99 2.97
C GLY A 35 -14.42 -8.17 2.52
N SER A 36 -13.74 -9.20 3.04
CA SER A 36 -12.39 -9.52 2.57
C SER A 36 -12.44 -10.02 1.13
N LYS A 37 -11.94 -9.20 0.19
CA LYS A 37 -11.66 -9.65 -1.18
C LYS A 37 -10.53 -10.67 -1.23
N ARG A 38 -9.64 -10.63 -0.23
CA ARG A 38 -8.48 -11.50 -0.13
C ARG A 38 -8.84 -12.79 0.59
N GLU A 39 -8.30 -13.87 0.07
CA GLU A 39 -8.34 -15.16 0.73
C GLU A 39 -7.56 -15.08 2.04
N MET A 40 -8.14 -15.58 3.13
CA MET A 40 -7.46 -15.60 4.41
C MET A 40 -6.79 -16.95 4.63
N ARG A 41 -5.51 -16.91 4.99
CA ARG A 41 -4.76 -18.07 5.42
C ARG A 41 -5.20 -18.48 6.81
N VAL A 42 -5.69 -19.71 6.96
CA VAL A 42 -6.18 -20.22 8.25
C VAL A 42 -5.52 -21.55 8.54
N SER A 43 -4.92 -21.68 9.73
CA SER A 43 -4.30 -22.93 10.14
C SER A 43 -5.35 -24.03 10.37
N SER A 44 -4.95 -25.29 10.19
CA SER A 44 -5.82 -26.44 10.45
C SER A 44 -6.26 -26.51 11.92
N GLU A 45 -5.38 -26.07 12.84
CA GLU A 45 -5.66 -25.98 14.27
C GLU A 45 -6.74 -24.94 14.57
N GLU A 46 -6.65 -23.76 13.96
CA GLU A 46 -7.66 -22.72 14.11
C GLU A 46 -9.03 -23.18 13.59
N LEU A 47 -9.06 -23.79 12.39
CA LEU A 47 -10.29 -24.37 11.87
C LEU A 47 -10.87 -25.42 12.82
N ARG A 48 -10.02 -26.28 13.41
CA ARG A 48 -10.46 -27.29 14.37
C ARG A 48 -11.00 -26.67 15.65
N ARG A 49 -10.40 -25.58 16.14
CA ARG A 49 -10.87 -24.85 17.32
C ARG A 49 -12.27 -24.27 17.11
N VAL A 50 -12.51 -23.68 15.94
CA VAL A 50 -13.76 -22.98 15.60
C VAL A 50 -14.86 -23.98 15.19
N PHE A 51 -14.58 -24.80 14.17
CA PHE A 51 -15.54 -25.74 13.58
C PHE A 51 -15.62 -27.09 14.31
N SER A 52 -14.77 -27.33 15.32
CA SER A 52 -14.62 -28.65 15.94
C SER A 52 -14.12 -29.68 14.91
N ASN A 53 -14.68 -30.89 14.89
CA ASN A 53 -14.32 -31.89 13.89
C ASN A 53 -14.98 -31.54 12.54
N LYS A 54 -14.20 -30.97 11.61
CA LYS A 54 -14.67 -30.59 10.27
C LYS A 54 -15.02 -31.79 9.37
N ASP A 55 -14.69 -33.01 9.77
CA ASP A 55 -14.94 -34.21 8.96
C ASP A 55 -16.25 -34.91 9.34
N ARG A 56 -16.93 -34.48 10.43
CA ARG A 56 -18.15 -35.14 10.92
C ARG A 56 -19.20 -34.16 11.47
N GLY A 57 -20.48 -34.51 11.28
CA GLY A 57 -21.62 -33.85 11.93
C GLY A 57 -21.72 -32.34 11.63
N LEU A 58 -21.97 -31.55 12.67
CA LEU A 58 -22.19 -30.10 12.59
C LEU A 58 -20.97 -29.36 12.03
N GLY A 59 -19.75 -29.72 12.43
CA GLY A 59 -18.53 -29.04 12.00
C GLY A 59 -18.32 -29.11 10.49
N SER A 60 -18.53 -30.30 9.91
CA SER A 60 -18.48 -30.53 8.46
C SER A 60 -19.55 -29.74 7.70
N TRP A 61 -20.78 -29.72 8.23
CA TRP A 61 -21.86 -28.95 7.63
C TRP A 61 -21.55 -27.44 7.64
N LEU A 62 -21.10 -26.90 8.78
CA LEU A 62 -20.74 -25.47 8.91
C LEU A 62 -19.58 -25.10 7.99
N TYR A 63 -18.52 -25.91 7.96
CA TYR A 63 -17.34 -25.66 7.13
C TYR A 63 -17.69 -25.64 5.64
N SER A 64 -18.41 -26.66 5.15
CA SER A 64 -18.84 -26.74 3.74
C SER A 64 -19.88 -25.68 3.34
N THR A 65 -20.64 -25.18 4.33
CA THR A 65 -21.62 -24.12 4.10
C THR A 65 -20.97 -22.75 4.04
N LEU A 66 -19.99 -22.47 4.90
CA LEU A 66 -19.47 -21.12 5.12
C LEU A 66 -18.18 -20.83 4.37
N LEU A 67 -17.34 -21.82 4.07
CA LEU A 67 -16.00 -21.57 3.52
C LEU A 67 -15.81 -22.21 2.15
N ILE A 68 -15.09 -21.49 1.29
CA ILE A 68 -14.54 -21.98 0.03
C ILE A 68 -13.04 -22.07 0.23
N GLN A 69 -12.49 -23.28 0.13
CA GLN A 69 -11.04 -23.46 0.15
C GLN A 69 -10.45 -22.98 -1.17
N VAL A 70 -9.46 -22.12 -1.07
CA VAL A 70 -8.80 -21.46 -2.19
C VAL A 70 -7.27 -21.57 -2.01
N GLY A 71 -6.55 -21.57 -3.13
CA GLY A 71 -5.10 -21.78 -3.14
C GLY A 71 -4.63 -23.23 -2.93
N THR A 72 -3.31 -23.39 -2.82
CA THR A 72 -2.62 -24.68 -2.59
C THR A 72 -1.97 -24.70 -1.22
N TYR A 73 -1.97 -25.87 -0.59
CA TYR A 73 -1.24 -26.09 0.66
C TYR A 73 0.20 -26.48 0.36
N GLN A 74 1.12 -25.87 1.10
CA GLN A 74 2.53 -26.23 1.07
C GLN A 74 2.99 -26.51 2.49
N VAL A 75 3.34 -27.77 2.77
CA VAL A 75 3.83 -28.23 4.07
C VAL A 75 5.01 -27.36 4.50
N GLY A 76 4.95 -26.81 5.72
CA GLY A 76 6.02 -25.99 6.30
C GLY A 76 6.17 -24.59 5.71
N SER A 77 5.38 -24.22 4.70
CA SER A 77 5.47 -22.94 4.01
C SER A 77 4.22 -22.10 4.27
N HIS A 78 3.03 -22.58 3.85
CA HIS A 78 1.78 -21.82 3.99
C HIS A 78 0.57 -22.75 4.23
N PRO A 79 -0.33 -22.40 5.17
CA PRO A 79 -1.59 -23.10 5.33
C PRO A 79 -2.54 -22.84 4.14
N TYR A 80 -3.65 -23.58 4.07
CA TYR A 80 -4.70 -23.32 3.09
C TYR A 80 -5.29 -21.90 3.26
N SER A 81 -5.72 -21.32 2.15
CA SER A 81 -6.47 -20.08 2.14
C SER A 81 -7.97 -20.36 2.01
N TYR A 82 -8.78 -19.44 2.52
CA TYR A 82 -10.23 -19.57 2.55
C TYR A 82 -10.90 -18.24 2.20
N SER A 83 -11.98 -18.31 1.45
CA SER A 83 -12.92 -17.21 1.26
C SER A 83 -14.29 -17.57 1.83
N LEU A 84 -15.05 -16.56 2.22
CA LEU A 84 -16.40 -16.74 2.77
C LEU A 84 -17.38 -17.02 1.63
N LYS A 85 -18.20 -18.05 1.80
CA LYS A 85 -19.36 -18.32 0.96
C LYS A 85 -20.52 -17.46 1.45
N ILE A 86 -20.72 -16.30 0.82
CA ILE A 86 -21.69 -15.28 1.26
C ILE A 86 -23.10 -15.85 1.35
N GLU A 87 -23.54 -16.68 0.40
CA GLU A 87 -24.88 -17.27 0.41
C GLU A 87 -25.05 -18.23 1.60
N GLY A 88 -23.97 -18.96 1.94
CA GLY A 88 -23.95 -19.85 3.08
C GLY A 88 -23.99 -19.10 4.42
N TYR A 89 -23.26 -17.98 4.51
CA TYR A 89 -23.29 -17.08 5.66
C TYR A 89 -24.70 -16.49 5.86
N GLN A 90 -25.29 -15.92 4.81
CA GLN A 90 -26.65 -15.38 4.83
C GLN A 90 -27.68 -16.44 5.22
N LYS A 91 -27.58 -17.64 4.63
CA LYS A 91 -28.45 -18.78 4.97
C LYS A 91 -28.35 -19.15 6.44
N LEU A 92 -27.14 -19.22 6.99
CA LEU A 92 -26.95 -19.59 8.39
C LEU A 92 -27.48 -18.49 9.34
N CYS A 93 -27.28 -17.21 9.02
CA CYS A 93 -27.89 -16.11 9.75
C CYS A 93 -29.42 -16.24 9.77
N GLY A 94 -30.05 -16.48 8.62
CA GLY A 94 -31.50 -16.68 8.52
C GLY A 94 -32.01 -17.87 9.35
N LEU A 95 -31.28 -19.00 9.34
CA LEU A 95 -31.63 -20.18 10.16
C LEU A 95 -31.54 -19.93 11.67
N LEU A 96 -30.74 -18.95 12.09
CA LEU A 96 -30.56 -18.58 13.49
C LEU A 96 -31.38 -17.35 13.90
N GLY A 97 -32.15 -16.76 12.98
CA GLY A 97 -32.86 -15.50 13.22
C GLY A 97 -31.92 -14.32 13.46
N ARG A 98 -30.70 -14.37 12.91
CA ARG A 98 -29.68 -13.33 13.04
C ARG A 98 -29.74 -12.39 11.83
N GLU A 99 -29.59 -11.10 12.08
CA GLU A 99 -29.43 -10.14 10.99
C GLU A 99 -28.09 -10.38 10.27
N VAL A 100 -28.10 -10.27 8.94
CA VAL A 100 -26.88 -10.34 8.14
C VAL A 100 -26.13 -9.03 8.32
N ARG A 101 -24.99 -9.07 9.01
CA ARG A 101 -24.14 -7.90 9.17
C ARG A 101 -23.46 -7.53 7.86
N SER A 102 -23.42 -6.24 7.56
CA SER A 102 -22.63 -5.72 6.45
C SER A 102 -21.12 -5.72 6.79
N GLU A 103 -20.28 -5.60 5.76
CA GLU A 103 -18.84 -5.39 5.94
C GLU A 103 -18.57 -4.15 6.82
N THR A 104 -19.31 -3.06 6.60
CA THR A 104 -19.21 -1.83 7.39
C THR A 104 -19.51 -2.07 8.86
N ASP A 105 -20.56 -2.84 9.20
CA ASP A 105 -20.93 -3.13 10.59
C ASP A 105 -19.85 -3.93 11.31
N VAL A 106 -19.32 -4.95 10.64
CA VAL A 106 -18.26 -5.80 11.18
C VAL A 106 -17.00 -4.99 11.44
N VAL A 107 -16.57 -4.17 10.47
CA VAL A 107 -15.38 -3.32 10.61
C VAL A 107 -15.59 -2.26 11.68
N ARG A 108 -16.77 -1.63 11.72
CA ARG A 108 -17.12 -0.64 12.76
C ARG A 108 -17.06 -1.26 14.15
N GLN A 109 -17.64 -2.43 14.35
CA GLN A 109 -17.56 -3.16 15.62
C GLN A 109 -16.12 -3.50 16.00
N ARG A 110 -15.32 -4.00 15.05
CA ARG A 110 -13.92 -4.38 15.27
C ARG A 110 -13.04 -3.20 15.69
N PHE A 111 -13.26 -2.03 15.09
CA PHE A 111 -12.48 -0.82 15.36
C PHE A 111 -13.22 0.20 16.23
N GLN A 112 -14.28 -0.21 16.93
CA GLN A 112 -15.01 0.62 17.88
C GLN A 112 -14.09 1.29 18.91
N PRO A 113 -13.06 0.62 19.49
CA PRO A 113 -12.12 1.29 20.38
C PRO A 113 -11.44 2.53 19.77
N VAL A 114 -11.10 2.48 18.48
CA VAL A 114 -10.51 3.61 17.74
C VAL A 114 -11.55 4.71 17.52
N LEU A 115 -12.78 4.31 17.17
CA LEU A 115 -13.94 5.21 17.06
C LEU A 115 -14.37 5.82 18.39
N ASP A 116 -13.98 5.24 19.51
CA ASP A 116 -14.19 5.79 20.86
C ASP A 116 -13.03 6.70 21.30
N GLY A 117 -11.95 6.79 20.51
CA GLY A 117 -10.81 7.67 20.77
C GLY A 117 -9.68 7.00 21.54
N ARG A 118 -9.67 5.66 21.65
CA ARG A 118 -8.53 4.95 22.22
C ARG A 118 -7.34 5.04 21.27
N ALA A 119 -6.16 5.26 21.84
CA ALA A 119 -4.91 5.30 21.09
C ALA A 119 -4.68 3.97 20.35
N VAL A 120 -4.19 4.07 19.11
CA VAL A 120 -3.87 2.91 18.28
C VAL A 120 -2.45 2.46 18.59
N GLU A 121 -2.29 1.18 18.92
CA GLU A 121 -0.99 0.55 19.08
C GLU A 121 -0.50 0.04 17.73
N TYR A 122 0.64 0.57 17.29
CA TYR A 122 1.31 0.14 16.07
C TYR A 122 2.43 -0.82 16.39
N HIS A 123 2.66 -1.80 15.51
CA HIS A 123 3.90 -2.54 15.49
C HIS A 123 4.67 -2.23 14.20
N ASP A 124 5.99 -2.31 14.27
CA ASP A 124 6.83 -2.12 13.09
C ASP A 124 6.83 -3.38 12.23
N ASN A 125 6.61 -3.18 10.93
CA ASN A 125 6.78 -4.19 9.90
C ASN A 125 7.73 -3.62 8.83
N GLY A 126 9.01 -4.00 8.92
CA GLY A 126 10.06 -3.37 8.13
C GLY A 126 10.24 -1.89 8.50
N LEU A 127 10.07 -0.99 7.54
CA LEU A 127 10.18 0.47 7.75
C LEU A 127 8.83 1.15 8.06
N ARG A 128 7.71 0.42 8.00
CA ARG A 128 6.37 0.99 8.19
C ARG A 128 5.77 0.59 9.54
N ARG A 129 4.96 1.48 10.10
CA ARG A 129 4.05 1.16 11.20
C ARG A 129 2.83 0.48 10.64
N PHE A 130 2.51 -0.70 11.17
CA PHE A 130 1.36 -1.46 10.76
C PHE A 130 0.30 -1.48 11.86
N HIS A 131 -0.94 -1.28 11.45
CA HIS A 131 -2.12 -1.61 12.23
C HIS A 131 -3.21 -2.16 11.30
N PRO A 132 -4.00 -3.18 11.69
CA PRO A 132 -5.00 -3.79 10.81
C PRO A 132 -6.04 -2.83 10.21
N VAL A 133 -6.25 -1.66 10.82
CA VAL A 133 -7.12 -0.59 10.28
C VAL A 133 -6.66 -0.11 8.89
N GLN A 134 -5.35 -0.20 8.59
CA GLN A 134 -4.78 0.23 7.32
C GLN A 134 -5.24 -0.66 6.15
N ASN A 135 -5.65 -1.90 6.45
CA ASN A 135 -6.13 -2.86 5.45
C ASN A 135 -7.64 -2.72 5.15
N ILE A 136 -8.35 -1.80 5.81
CA ILE A 136 -9.76 -1.55 5.51
C ILE A 136 -9.85 -0.91 4.13
N ARG A 137 -10.68 -1.50 3.25
CA ARG A 137 -10.97 -0.96 1.92
C ARG A 137 -11.47 0.48 2.02
N ARG A 138 -11.06 1.33 1.06
CA ARG A 138 -11.36 2.77 1.10
C ARG A 138 -12.86 3.08 1.20
N ASP A 139 -13.70 2.37 0.47
CA ASP A 139 -15.17 2.57 0.46
C ASP A 139 -15.82 2.23 1.81
N VAL A 140 -15.35 1.17 2.46
CA VAL A 140 -15.79 0.77 3.81
C VAL A 140 -15.23 1.75 4.85
N ARG A 141 -13.96 2.13 4.72
CA ARG A 141 -13.29 3.09 5.61
C ARG A 141 -14.03 4.42 5.64
N LYS A 142 -14.47 4.93 4.49
CA LYS A 142 -15.31 6.15 4.38
C LYS A 142 -16.61 6.05 5.21
N GLN A 143 -17.26 4.89 5.23
CA GLN A 143 -18.50 4.67 5.98
C GLN A 143 -18.24 4.44 7.48
N VAL A 144 -17.16 3.73 7.82
CA VAL A 144 -16.82 3.42 9.22
C VAL A 144 -16.36 4.68 9.96
N PHE A 145 -15.55 5.50 9.30
CA PHE A 145 -14.97 6.73 9.84
C PHE A 145 -15.68 7.98 9.29
N ASP A 146 -16.99 7.88 9.03
CA ASP A 146 -17.80 9.03 8.60
C ASP A 146 -17.60 10.23 9.55
N GLY A 147 -17.40 11.41 8.96
CA GLY A 147 -17.14 12.66 9.66
C GLY A 147 -15.68 12.92 10.02
N TRP A 148 -14.79 11.92 9.96
CA TRP A 148 -13.34 12.10 10.16
C TRP A 148 -12.69 12.79 8.95
N TRP A 149 -11.44 13.20 9.10
CA TRP A 149 -10.62 13.81 8.06
C TRP A 149 -9.50 12.85 7.65
N ASP A 150 -9.37 12.62 6.34
CA ASP A 150 -8.31 11.83 5.70
C ASP A 150 -7.30 12.78 5.06
N TYR A 151 -6.03 12.61 5.40
CA TYR A 151 -4.92 13.44 4.96
C TYR A 151 -3.89 12.59 4.23
N ASP A 152 -3.38 13.07 3.10
CA ASP A 152 -2.42 12.34 2.27
C ASP A 152 -1.31 13.26 1.77
N VAL A 153 -0.06 12.79 1.76
CA VAL A 153 1.07 13.54 1.21
C VAL A 153 0.98 13.53 -0.31
N GLU A 154 0.77 14.70 -0.90
CA GLU A 154 0.60 14.81 -2.34
C GLU A 154 1.85 14.37 -3.12
N SER A 155 1.67 13.37 -3.99
CA SER A 155 2.78 12.80 -4.77
C SER A 155 3.97 12.40 -3.88
N CYS A 156 3.69 11.78 -2.73
CA CYS A 156 4.66 11.48 -1.67
C CYS A 156 6.02 10.98 -2.19
N ALA A 157 6.04 9.84 -2.90
CA ALA A 157 7.27 9.25 -3.42
C ALA A 157 8.09 10.20 -4.31
N PRO A 158 7.54 10.77 -5.42
CA PRO A 158 8.22 11.80 -6.19
C PRO A 158 8.75 12.96 -5.37
N THR A 159 7.91 13.55 -4.51
CA THR A 159 8.25 14.74 -3.72
C THR A 159 9.43 14.49 -2.78
N LEU A 160 9.41 13.38 -2.02
CA LEU A 160 10.42 13.09 -1.02
C LEU A 160 11.75 12.66 -1.64
N VAL A 161 11.72 11.77 -2.63
CA VAL A 161 12.94 11.27 -3.29
C VAL A 161 13.60 12.37 -4.10
N TYR A 162 12.82 13.24 -4.76
CA TYR A 162 13.33 14.40 -5.47
C TYR A 162 14.14 15.30 -4.53
N GLN A 163 13.55 15.76 -3.43
CA GLN A 163 14.23 16.65 -2.48
C GLN A 163 15.45 15.97 -1.83
N TYR A 164 15.36 14.67 -1.57
CA TYR A 164 16.48 13.87 -1.07
C TYR A 164 17.64 13.80 -2.07
N ALA A 165 17.35 13.61 -3.36
CA ALA A 165 18.34 13.60 -4.44
C ALA A 165 18.92 14.98 -4.74
N VAL A 166 18.08 16.02 -4.82
CA VAL A 166 18.47 17.41 -5.14
C VAL A 166 19.43 17.98 -4.10
N SER A 167 19.19 17.71 -2.83
CA SER A 167 20.11 18.15 -1.76
C SER A 167 21.50 17.49 -1.88
N HIS A 168 21.58 16.21 -2.28
CA HIS A 168 22.87 15.60 -2.58
C HIS A 168 23.52 16.15 -3.86
N TYR A 169 22.73 16.35 -4.91
CA TYR A 169 23.18 16.98 -6.15
C TYR A 169 23.81 18.36 -5.86
N ARG A 170 23.11 19.22 -5.10
CA ARG A 170 23.61 20.54 -4.69
C ARG A 170 24.85 20.46 -3.79
N TRP A 171 25.00 19.40 -3.00
CA TRP A 171 26.24 19.15 -2.24
C TRP A 171 27.42 18.79 -3.16
N VAL A 172 27.19 17.99 -4.21
CA VAL A 172 28.25 17.60 -5.17
C VAL A 172 28.66 18.76 -6.08
N TYR A 173 27.71 19.52 -6.62
CA TYR A 173 27.97 20.55 -7.63
C TYR A 173 27.94 21.99 -7.09
N GLY A 174 27.64 22.17 -5.80
CA GLY A 174 27.44 23.47 -5.19
C GLY A 174 26.06 24.08 -5.46
N VAL A 175 25.71 25.09 -4.65
CA VAL A 175 24.43 25.83 -4.75
C VAL A 175 24.39 26.74 -5.98
N GLN A 176 25.53 27.00 -6.63
CA GLN A 176 25.65 27.94 -7.74
C GLN A 176 25.19 27.39 -9.10
N SER A 177 24.81 26.11 -9.20
CA SER A 177 24.19 25.60 -10.42
C SER A 177 22.85 26.31 -10.64
N ALA A 178 22.78 27.16 -11.67
CA ALA A 178 21.58 27.95 -11.97
C ALA A 178 20.40 27.11 -12.48
N ALA A 179 20.63 25.85 -12.87
CA ALA A 179 19.61 24.98 -13.41
C ALA A 179 19.06 24.04 -12.33
N GLU A 180 17.73 23.98 -12.23
CA GLU A 180 17.05 23.04 -11.35
C GLU A 180 17.22 21.61 -11.90
N PRO A 181 17.74 20.65 -11.10
CA PRO A 181 17.92 19.28 -11.55
C PRO A 181 16.58 18.55 -11.72
N PHE A 182 16.56 17.59 -12.65
CA PHE A 182 15.45 16.68 -12.92
C PHE A 182 14.10 17.38 -13.23
N PRO A 183 14.06 18.28 -14.22
CA PRO A 183 12.90 19.15 -14.48
C PRO A 183 11.59 18.38 -14.76
N SER A 184 11.65 17.21 -15.39
CA SER A 184 10.46 16.40 -15.69
C SER A 184 9.85 15.79 -14.42
N ILE A 185 10.69 15.46 -13.43
CA ILE A 185 10.22 14.99 -12.11
C ILE A 185 9.56 16.14 -11.36
N LEU A 186 10.16 17.33 -11.39
CA LEU A 186 9.57 18.52 -10.78
C LEU A 186 8.22 18.87 -11.42
N ARG A 187 8.12 18.77 -12.76
CA ARG A 187 6.86 18.94 -13.48
C ARG A 187 5.83 17.89 -13.08
N LEU A 188 6.22 16.62 -12.90
CA LEU A 188 5.32 15.57 -12.39
C LEU A 188 4.75 15.93 -11.00
N ILE A 189 5.58 16.51 -10.13
CA ILE A 189 5.17 16.93 -8.78
C ILE A 189 4.21 18.12 -8.85
N ASN A 190 4.54 19.14 -9.63
CA ASN A 190 3.80 20.40 -9.67
C ASN A 190 2.51 20.31 -10.48
N ASP A 191 2.52 19.59 -11.60
CA ASP A 191 1.44 19.53 -12.60
C ASP A 191 0.81 18.14 -12.70
N LYS A 192 0.77 17.39 -11.59
CA LYS A 192 0.36 15.98 -11.55
C LYS A 192 -0.95 15.67 -12.28
N ALA A 193 -1.96 16.53 -12.15
CA ALA A 193 -3.27 16.34 -12.78
C ALA A 193 -3.17 16.43 -14.30
N HIS A 194 -2.49 17.46 -14.82
CA HIS A 194 -2.27 17.65 -16.25
C HIS A 194 -1.43 16.51 -16.84
N ILE A 195 -0.38 16.08 -16.15
CA ILE A 195 0.46 14.97 -16.61
C ILE A 195 -0.31 13.64 -16.62
N ARG A 196 -1.14 13.35 -15.61
CA ARG A 196 -2.02 12.16 -15.62
C ARG A 196 -3.02 12.21 -16.77
N GLN A 197 -3.59 13.38 -17.04
CA GLN A 197 -4.51 13.58 -18.16
C GLN A 197 -3.81 13.39 -19.51
N HIS A 198 -2.59 13.92 -19.66
CA HIS A 198 -1.75 13.69 -20.84
C HIS A 198 -1.54 12.20 -21.10
N VAL A 199 -1.08 11.45 -20.10
CA VAL A 199 -0.86 9.99 -20.21
C VAL A 199 -2.17 9.23 -20.46
N SER A 200 -3.29 9.69 -19.88
CA SER A 200 -4.63 9.13 -20.14
C SER A 200 -5.04 9.32 -21.59
N SER A 201 -4.92 10.54 -22.12
CA SER A 201 -5.21 10.83 -23.53
C SER A 201 -4.24 10.12 -24.49
N LEU A 202 -2.99 9.95 -24.09
CA LEU A 202 -1.98 9.24 -24.86
C LEU A 202 -2.33 7.75 -24.98
N THR A 203 -2.71 7.11 -23.87
CA THR A 203 -2.93 5.66 -23.78
C THR A 203 -4.37 5.22 -24.01
N GLY A 204 -5.34 6.14 -23.92
CA GLY A 204 -6.78 5.82 -23.93
C GLY A 204 -7.28 5.18 -22.62
N LEU A 205 -6.45 5.10 -21.59
CA LEU A 205 -6.82 4.57 -20.28
C LEU A 205 -7.38 5.65 -19.36
N ASP A 206 -8.08 5.25 -18.31
CA ASP A 206 -8.56 6.17 -17.28
C ASP A 206 -7.39 6.82 -16.50
N VAL A 207 -7.67 7.97 -15.87
CA VAL A 207 -6.71 8.77 -15.10
C VAL A 207 -6.06 7.95 -13.97
N SER A 208 -6.79 6.99 -13.39
CA SER A 208 -6.27 6.14 -12.33
C SER A 208 -5.17 5.23 -12.89
N ARG A 209 -5.42 4.49 -13.97
CA ARG A 209 -4.37 3.68 -14.61
C ARG A 209 -3.16 4.52 -15.07
N SER A 210 -3.40 5.74 -15.55
CA SER A 210 -2.31 6.68 -15.88
C SER A 210 -1.44 7.06 -14.68
N LYS A 211 -2.03 7.21 -13.48
CA LYS A 211 -1.28 7.40 -12.23
C LYS A 211 -0.38 6.19 -11.95
N GLN A 212 -0.88 4.96 -12.13
CA GLN A 212 -0.08 3.74 -11.96
C GLN A 212 1.11 3.70 -12.92
N ILE A 213 0.87 3.99 -14.21
CA ILE A 213 1.92 4.04 -15.24
C ILE A 213 3.02 5.03 -14.85
N LEU A 214 2.65 6.26 -14.48
CA LEU A 214 3.61 7.29 -14.06
C LEU A 214 4.44 6.86 -12.85
N GLN A 215 3.83 6.15 -11.90
CA GLN A 215 4.54 5.63 -10.74
C GLN A 215 5.52 4.52 -11.10
N MET A 216 5.13 3.61 -12.01
CA MET A 216 6.02 2.57 -12.52
C MET A 216 7.22 3.18 -13.24
N LEU A 217 6.99 4.21 -14.07
CA LEU A 217 8.05 4.96 -14.76
C LEU A 217 8.98 5.66 -13.77
N PHE A 218 8.43 6.30 -12.73
CA PHE A 218 9.19 6.96 -11.67
C PHE A 218 10.14 5.99 -10.94
N PHE A 219 9.68 4.76 -10.67
CA PHE A 219 10.51 3.71 -10.06
C PHE A 219 11.37 2.92 -11.06
N ARG A 220 11.45 3.39 -12.31
CA ARG A 220 12.18 2.78 -13.44
C ARG A 220 11.75 1.35 -13.74
N ALA A 221 10.46 1.09 -13.86
CA ALA A 221 10.00 -0.16 -14.46
C ALA A 221 10.61 -0.33 -15.87
N ASN A 222 11.09 -1.54 -16.16
CA ASN A 222 11.69 -1.86 -17.46
C ASN A 222 10.60 -1.76 -18.55
N PRO A 223 10.78 -1.00 -19.64
CA PRO A 223 9.86 -1.00 -20.77
C PRO A 223 10.03 -2.24 -21.65
N GLY A 224 9.69 -3.42 -21.14
CA GLY A 224 9.68 -4.67 -21.90
C GLY A 224 8.30 -4.94 -22.53
N MET A 225 8.27 -5.39 -23.79
CA MET A 225 7.04 -5.81 -24.48
C MET A 225 6.75 -7.31 -24.29
N HIS A 226 6.57 -7.75 -23.05
CA HIS A 226 6.21 -9.13 -22.72
C HIS A 226 5.07 -9.15 -21.70
N ALA A 227 4.22 -10.19 -21.73
CA ALA A 227 2.99 -10.22 -20.93
C ALA A 227 3.24 -10.25 -19.40
N SER A 228 4.43 -10.70 -18.95
CA SER A 228 4.82 -10.60 -17.54
C SER A 228 5.29 -9.20 -17.14
N ASN A 229 5.57 -8.33 -18.09
CA ASN A 229 5.98 -6.96 -17.80
C ASN A 229 4.78 -6.18 -17.25
N ALA A 230 4.89 -5.72 -16.01
CA ALA A 230 3.79 -5.03 -15.36
C ALA A 230 3.35 -3.75 -16.12
N LEU A 231 4.28 -3.01 -16.75
CA LEU A 231 3.94 -1.80 -17.51
C LEU A 231 3.16 -2.17 -18.78
N TYR A 232 3.61 -3.18 -19.52
CA TYR A 232 2.91 -3.66 -20.71
C TYR A 232 1.54 -4.28 -20.40
N SER A 233 1.46 -5.06 -19.31
CA SER A 233 0.21 -5.65 -18.82
C SER A 233 -0.81 -4.59 -18.41
N THR A 234 -0.36 -3.52 -17.73
CA THR A 234 -1.22 -2.37 -17.36
C THR A 234 -1.81 -1.67 -18.59
N LEU A 235 -1.08 -1.68 -19.71
CA LEU A 235 -1.50 -1.16 -21.01
C LEU A 235 -2.35 -2.17 -21.81
N GLY A 236 -2.81 -3.25 -21.18
CA GLY A 236 -3.64 -4.27 -21.83
C GLY A 236 -2.89 -5.17 -22.80
N ASN A 237 -1.56 -5.24 -22.71
CA ASN A 237 -0.70 -5.95 -23.66
C ASN A 237 -0.87 -5.47 -25.11
N ASP A 238 -1.14 -4.17 -25.30
CA ASP A 238 -1.27 -3.54 -26.62
C ASP A 238 0.09 -2.95 -27.09
N PRO A 239 0.70 -3.48 -28.16
CA PRO A 239 2.01 -3.04 -28.64
C PRO A 239 1.98 -1.61 -29.21
N TYR A 240 0.86 -1.17 -29.78
CA TYR A 240 0.75 0.17 -30.37
C TYR A 240 0.67 1.23 -29.27
N ILE A 241 -0.19 1.01 -28.27
CA ILE A 241 -0.30 1.91 -27.11
C ILE A 241 1.04 1.97 -26.36
N PHE A 242 1.69 0.83 -26.18
CA PHE A 242 3.01 0.76 -25.55
C PHE A 242 4.05 1.59 -26.33
N GLN A 243 4.15 1.40 -27.65
CA GLN A 243 5.10 2.13 -28.48
C GLN A 243 4.84 3.64 -28.44
N LYS A 244 3.56 4.04 -28.46
CA LYS A 244 3.14 5.42 -28.34
C LYS A 244 3.55 6.04 -27.00
N LEU A 245 3.39 5.30 -25.89
CA LEU A 245 3.82 5.72 -24.56
C LEU A 245 5.33 5.91 -24.46
N VAL A 246 6.13 4.92 -24.90
CA VAL A 246 7.60 4.98 -24.75
C VAL A 246 8.26 5.98 -25.71
N ASN A 247 7.57 6.37 -26.78
CA ASN A 247 8.02 7.38 -27.75
C ASN A 247 7.54 8.80 -27.41
N ASP A 248 6.72 8.99 -26.38
CA ASP A 248 6.28 10.32 -25.96
C ASP A 248 7.44 11.11 -25.33
N ASP A 249 7.63 12.35 -25.80
CA ASP A 249 8.76 13.21 -25.41
C ASP A 249 8.84 13.41 -23.89
N TYR A 250 7.69 13.63 -23.24
CA TYR A 250 7.65 13.82 -21.80
C TYR A 250 7.98 12.52 -21.06
N VAL A 251 7.46 11.38 -21.50
CA VAL A 251 7.78 10.07 -20.90
C VAL A 251 9.27 9.74 -21.04
N GLN A 252 9.90 10.04 -22.18
CA GLN A 252 11.34 9.85 -22.35
C GLN A 252 12.14 10.75 -21.40
N ALA A 253 11.80 12.04 -21.34
CA ALA A 253 12.44 12.99 -20.43
C ALA A 253 12.27 12.56 -18.96
N LEU A 254 11.07 12.14 -18.56
CA LEU A 254 10.78 11.61 -17.22
C LEU A 254 11.64 10.40 -16.87
N ARG A 255 11.82 9.45 -17.80
CA ARG A 255 12.64 8.25 -17.57
C ARG A 255 14.13 8.59 -17.40
N LEU A 256 14.64 9.53 -18.20
CA LEU A 256 16.02 10.01 -18.10
C LEU A 256 16.24 10.71 -16.76
N ASP A 257 15.35 11.64 -16.40
CA ASP A 257 15.41 12.35 -15.13
C ASP A 257 15.26 11.42 -13.93
N ALA A 258 14.36 10.42 -13.98
CA ALA A 258 14.22 9.42 -12.93
C ALA A 258 15.51 8.60 -12.77
N LYS A 259 16.17 8.19 -13.87
CA LYS A 259 17.45 7.48 -13.83
C LYS A 259 18.52 8.33 -13.15
N ALA A 260 18.66 9.60 -13.54
CA ALA A 260 19.63 10.51 -12.95
C ALA A 260 19.33 10.78 -11.47
N MET A 261 18.09 11.12 -11.12
CA MET A 261 17.64 11.39 -9.76
C MET A 261 17.93 10.20 -8.82
N TRP A 262 17.58 8.98 -9.23
CA TRP A 262 17.83 7.79 -8.41
C TRP A 262 19.32 7.52 -8.21
N ARG A 263 20.20 7.84 -9.17
CA ARG A 263 21.66 7.75 -8.96
C ARG A 263 22.09 8.63 -7.79
N TYR A 264 21.61 9.89 -7.72
CA TYR A 264 21.93 10.79 -6.62
C TYR A 264 21.30 10.38 -5.29
N ALA A 265 20.04 9.91 -5.30
CA ALA A 265 19.40 9.39 -4.08
C ALA A 265 20.19 8.19 -3.51
N ILE A 266 20.63 7.27 -4.36
CA ILE A 266 21.41 6.10 -3.95
C ILE A 266 22.81 6.50 -3.47
N ALA A 267 23.46 7.44 -4.15
CA ALA A 267 24.76 7.97 -3.71
C ALA A 267 24.65 8.61 -2.32
N ARG A 268 23.60 9.40 -2.08
CA ARG A 268 23.31 10.00 -0.77
C ARG A 268 23.09 8.93 0.32
N ASP A 269 22.22 7.95 0.07
CA ASP A 269 21.98 6.84 1.00
C ASP A 269 23.27 6.06 1.31
N THR A 270 24.14 5.87 0.32
CA THR A 270 25.47 5.27 0.55
C THR A 270 26.31 6.12 1.50
N HIS A 271 26.35 7.44 1.26
CA HIS A 271 27.12 8.38 2.06
C HIS A 271 26.61 8.47 3.51
N GLU A 272 25.29 8.60 3.72
CA GLU A 272 24.69 8.65 5.05
C GLU A 272 24.98 7.37 5.86
N ARG A 273 24.86 6.18 5.23
CA ARG A 273 25.18 4.90 5.89
C ARG A 273 26.66 4.76 6.21
N ALA A 274 27.55 5.23 5.33
CA ALA A 274 28.98 5.24 5.60
C ALA A 274 29.31 6.14 6.80
N SER A 275 28.69 7.33 6.88
CA SER A 275 28.84 8.25 8.01
C SER A 275 28.37 7.65 9.34
N LEU A 276 27.21 6.96 9.35
CA LEU A 276 26.72 6.28 10.55
C LEU A 276 27.67 5.17 11.02
N ARG A 277 28.24 4.39 10.09
CA ARG A 277 29.23 3.35 10.42
C ARG A 277 30.52 3.94 11.00
N MET A 278 31.01 5.05 10.43
CA MET A 278 32.17 5.77 10.98
C MET A 278 31.90 6.31 12.38
N SER A 279 30.63 6.63 12.70
CA SER A 279 30.20 7.08 14.02
C SER A 279 29.95 5.93 15.01
N GLY A 280 30.25 4.67 14.65
CA GLY A 280 30.02 3.49 15.49
C GLY A 280 28.55 3.07 15.61
N ILE A 281 27.63 3.74 14.91
CA ILE A 281 26.22 3.40 14.90
C ILE A 281 26.03 2.24 13.92
N LYS A 282 25.44 1.13 14.41
CA LYS A 282 25.11 -0.03 13.58
C LYS A 282 24.06 0.38 12.54
N SER A 283 24.51 0.69 11.32
CA SER A 283 23.61 0.78 10.16
C SER A 283 23.22 -0.63 9.74
N SER A 284 21.92 -0.84 9.46
CA SER A 284 21.47 -2.05 8.76
C SER A 284 22.29 -2.28 7.49
N THR A 285 22.56 -3.54 7.19
CA THR A 285 23.20 -3.93 5.92
C THR A 285 22.34 -3.41 4.76
N PRO A 286 22.96 -2.88 3.69
CA PRO A 286 22.22 -2.47 2.51
C PRO A 286 21.40 -3.64 2.00
N VAL A 287 20.15 -3.35 1.61
CA VAL A 287 19.31 -4.35 0.95
C VAL A 287 19.96 -4.70 -0.39
N SER A 288 20.08 -5.98 -0.70
CA SER A 288 20.61 -6.45 -1.98
C SER A 288 19.65 -6.10 -3.12
N GLY A 289 20.19 -5.65 -4.25
CA GLY A 289 19.42 -5.30 -5.45
C GLY A 289 18.99 -3.84 -5.51
N ILE A 290 19.16 -3.23 -6.68
CA ILE A 290 18.91 -1.80 -6.88
C ILE A 290 17.46 -1.40 -6.60
N ARG A 291 16.50 -2.26 -6.94
CA ARG A 291 15.06 -2.03 -6.75
C ARG A 291 14.67 -1.99 -5.28
N ALA A 292 15.09 -3.00 -4.52
CA ALA A 292 14.82 -3.08 -3.09
C ALA A 292 15.47 -1.90 -2.35
N ARG A 293 16.64 -1.45 -2.82
CA ARG A 293 17.30 -0.25 -2.31
C ARG A 293 16.50 1.03 -2.58
N ARG A 294 16.00 1.26 -3.80
CA ARG A 294 15.14 2.42 -4.12
C ARG A 294 13.91 2.47 -3.23
N MET A 295 13.25 1.32 -3.06
CA MET A 295 12.10 1.19 -2.17
C MET A 295 12.47 1.50 -0.71
N ASN A 296 13.59 0.96 -0.21
CA ASN A 296 14.04 1.22 1.15
C ASN A 296 14.32 2.70 1.42
N ILE A 297 14.94 3.40 0.45
CA ILE A 297 15.15 4.85 0.52
C ILE A 297 13.81 5.56 0.66
N TYR A 298 12.87 5.30 -0.26
CA TYR A 298 11.55 5.93 -0.21
C TYR A 298 10.82 5.66 1.12
N LEU A 299 10.72 4.41 1.55
CA LEU A 299 10.03 4.03 2.79
C LEU A 299 10.68 4.65 4.03
N SER A 300 12.01 4.80 4.04
CA SER A 300 12.73 5.48 5.13
C SER A 300 12.37 6.96 5.20
N LEU A 301 12.28 7.63 4.04
CA LEU A 301 11.85 9.02 3.96
C LEU A 301 10.39 9.21 4.38
N GLU A 302 9.49 8.37 3.88
CA GLU A 302 8.08 8.32 4.27
C GLU A 302 7.97 8.15 5.80
N ARG A 303 8.67 7.16 6.36
CA ARG A 303 8.66 6.89 7.80
C ARG A 303 9.10 8.09 8.62
N ARG A 304 10.17 8.77 8.22
CA ARG A 304 10.65 9.97 8.92
C ARG A 304 9.57 11.05 8.96
N VAL A 305 8.99 11.39 7.80
CA VAL A 305 7.91 12.40 7.70
C VAL A 305 6.72 12.01 8.57
N MET A 306 6.26 10.77 8.47
CA MET A 306 5.11 10.28 9.23
C MET A 306 5.39 10.22 10.75
N ASP A 307 6.61 9.90 11.17
CA ASP A 307 7.00 9.91 12.59
C ASP A 307 6.98 11.33 13.18
N ALA A 308 7.40 12.35 12.41
CA ALA A 308 7.31 13.75 12.84
C ALA A 308 5.86 14.21 12.99
N ILE A 309 5.02 13.93 11.99
CA ILE A 309 3.58 14.24 12.02
C ILE A 309 2.91 13.52 13.19
N PHE A 310 3.14 12.22 13.35
CA PHE A 310 2.55 11.42 14.42
C PHE A 310 2.90 11.95 15.82
N ARG A 311 4.17 12.31 16.03
CA ARG A 311 4.63 12.89 17.31
C ARG A 311 3.90 14.19 17.61
N GLN A 312 3.71 15.05 16.60
CA GLN A 312 3.00 16.32 16.75
C GLN A 312 1.51 16.13 17.03
N LEU A 313 0.84 15.24 16.29
CA LEU A 313 -0.58 14.93 16.52
C LEU A 313 -0.82 14.35 17.92
N SER A 314 0.08 13.49 18.37
CA SER A 314 0.04 12.93 19.72
C SER A 314 0.24 14.00 20.80
N ALA A 315 1.18 14.93 20.58
CA ALA A 315 1.43 16.05 21.49
C ALA A 315 0.24 17.02 21.56
N ASP A 316 -0.47 17.21 20.45
CA ASP A 316 -1.68 18.03 20.37
C ASP A 316 -2.94 17.30 20.91
N GLY A 317 -2.83 16.04 21.34
CA GLY A 317 -3.94 15.25 21.86
C GLY A 317 -4.99 14.86 20.81
N VAL A 318 -4.63 14.90 19.53
CA VAL A 318 -5.54 14.58 18.42
C VAL A 318 -5.75 13.08 18.34
N THR A 319 -7.00 12.62 18.25
CA THR A 319 -7.30 11.21 17.93
C THR A 319 -7.02 10.97 16.44
N HIS A 320 -6.06 10.09 16.14
CA HIS A 320 -5.61 9.85 14.77
C HIS A 320 -5.21 8.40 14.51
N VAL A 321 -5.15 8.07 13.22
CA VAL A 321 -4.75 6.78 12.68
C VAL A 321 -3.75 7.01 11.56
N ILE A 322 -2.52 6.54 11.71
CA ILE A 322 -1.52 6.51 10.65
C ILE A 322 -1.95 5.56 9.52
N MET A 323 -1.93 6.08 8.30
CA MET A 323 -2.00 5.35 7.04
C MET A 323 -0.63 5.42 6.35
N HIS A 324 -0.43 4.79 5.19
CA HIS A 324 0.87 4.69 4.53
C HIS A 324 1.60 6.04 4.39
N ASP A 325 1.24 6.83 3.39
CA ASP A 325 1.72 8.17 3.10
C ASP A 325 0.78 9.27 3.63
N GLY A 326 -0.05 8.92 4.61
CA GLY A 326 -1.12 9.77 5.11
C GLY A 326 -1.60 9.39 6.50
N PHE A 327 -2.65 10.05 6.98
CA PHE A 327 -3.27 9.73 8.26
C PHE A 327 -4.74 10.17 8.26
N MET A 328 -5.54 9.52 9.08
CA MET A 328 -6.88 9.98 9.41
C MET A 328 -6.88 10.61 10.79
N SER A 329 -7.72 11.61 11.00
CA SER A 329 -7.97 12.18 12.34
C SER A 329 -9.44 12.50 12.52
N ARG A 330 -9.90 12.42 13.76
CA ARG A 330 -11.30 12.71 14.09
C ARG A 330 -11.62 14.18 13.83
N ASP A 331 -10.73 15.04 14.29
CA ASP A 331 -10.87 16.50 14.23
C ASP A 331 -9.99 17.06 13.11
N LYS A 332 -10.40 18.19 12.55
CA LYS A 332 -9.61 18.87 11.52
C LYS A 332 -8.29 19.36 12.13
N VAL A 333 -7.16 19.06 11.50
CA VAL A 333 -5.83 19.48 11.96
C VAL A 333 -5.30 20.69 11.17
N ASP A 334 -4.39 21.45 11.77
CA ASP A 334 -3.68 22.55 11.10
C ASP A 334 -2.58 21.99 10.18
N VAL A 335 -2.93 21.82 8.91
CA VAL A 335 -2.00 21.37 7.85
C VAL A 335 -0.77 22.29 7.75
N GLY A 336 -0.93 23.60 7.90
CA GLY A 336 0.17 24.55 7.80
C GLY A 336 1.18 24.42 8.93
N LYS A 337 0.73 24.03 10.13
CA LYS A 337 1.62 23.67 11.25
C LYS A 337 2.41 22.39 10.93
N LEU A 338 1.73 21.36 10.41
CA LEU A 338 2.38 20.07 10.10
C LEU A 338 3.40 20.17 8.95
N THR A 339 3.08 20.90 7.88
CA THR A 339 4.03 21.07 6.76
C THR A 339 5.24 21.91 7.16
N ARG A 340 5.07 22.94 8.00
CA ARG A 340 6.18 23.69 8.60
C ARG A 340 7.06 22.80 9.47
N LEU A 341 6.47 21.96 10.32
CA LEU A 341 7.23 21.02 11.15
C LEU A 341 8.11 20.10 10.29
N VAL A 342 7.57 19.53 9.21
CA VAL A 342 8.33 18.66 8.30
C VAL A 342 9.46 19.44 7.61
N LYS A 343 9.21 20.68 7.20
CA LYS A 343 10.22 21.57 6.64
C LYS A 343 11.32 21.88 7.64
N ASP A 344 10.97 22.18 8.89
CA ASP A 344 11.92 22.56 9.95
C ASP A 344 12.77 21.35 10.39
N GLU A 345 12.17 20.17 10.55
CA GLU A 345 12.89 18.96 11.00
C GLU A 345 13.72 18.29 9.89
N MET A 346 13.28 18.39 8.62
CA MET A 346 13.85 17.58 7.53
C MET A 346 14.33 18.38 6.32
N GLY A 347 13.98 19.67 6.25
CA GLY A 347 14.20 20.49 5.06
C GLY A 347 13.28 20.14 3.89
N TYR A 348 12.20 19.37 4.12
CA TYR A 348 11.28 18.96 3.06
C TYR A 348 10.04 19.81 2.99
N GLU A 349 9.75 20.30 1.78
CA GLU A 349 8.51 20.97 1.46
C GLU A 349 7.50 19.93 0.94
N ILE A 350 6.47 19.68 1.72
CA ILE A 350 5.38 18.76 1.37
C ILE A 350 4.05 19.51 1.26
N ARG A 351 3.12 18.94 0.50
CA ARG A 351 1.72 19.35 0.46
C ARG A 351 0.88 18.21 1.02
N LEU A 352 -0.11 18.53 1.86
CA LEU A 352 -1.10 17.58 2.35
C LEU A 352 -2.43 17.90 1.68
N SER A 353 -3.03 16.90 1.03
CA SER A 353 -4.45 16.96 0.68
C SER A 353 -5.29 16.58 1.91
N GLU A 354 -6.46 17.20 2.05
CA GLU A 354 -7.41 16.90 3.12
C GLU A 354 -8.78 16.57 2.53
N THR A 355 -9.47 15.57 3.08
CA THR A 355 -10.81 15.17 2.63
C THR A 355 -11.63 14.73 3.84
N ARG A 356 -12.88 15.21 3.94
CA ARG A 356 -13.78 14.75 4.99
C ARG A 356 -14.47 13.45 4.58
N LEU A 357 -14.27 12.39 5.35
CA LEU A 357 -14.87 11.09 5.10
C LEU A 357 -16.39 11.15 5.26
N GLY A 358 -17.09 10.45 4.36
CA GLY A 358 -18.55 10.34 4.34
C GLY A 358 -19.29 11.47 3.61
N GLN A 359 -18.61 12.54 3.18
CA GLN A 359 -19.18 13.45 2.19
C GLN A 359 -19.13 12.81 0.80
N HIS A 360 -20.20 12.97 0.02
CA HIS A 360 -20.39 12.38 -1.31
C HIS A 360 -19.36 12.91 -2.34
N ASP A 361 -18.13 12.42 -2.24
CA ASP A 361 -17.14 12.59 -3.30
C ASP A 361 -17.22 11.40 -4.26
N GLU A 362 -17.29 11.70 -5.56
CA GLU A 362 -17.15 10.74 -6.64
C GLU A 362 -15.88 9.90 -6.42
N LEU A 363 -16.05 8.58 -6.36
CA LEU A 363 -14.96 7.66 -6.00
C LEU A 363 -13.95 7.56 -7.15
N GLU A 364 -12.76 8.13 -6.97
CA GLU A 364 -11.61 7.68 -7.75
C GLU A 364 -11.25 6.23 -7.34
N PRO A 365 -11.12 5.29 -8.30
CA PRO A 365 -10.77 3.91 -8.00
C PRO A 365 -9.39 3.80 -7.34
N GLU A 366 -9.30 2.99 -6.29
CA GLU A 366 -8.07 2.71 -5.55
C GLU A 366 -7.14 1.81 -6.36
N ILE A 367 -5.85 2.17 -6.40
CA ILE A 367 -4.81 1.37 -7.05
C ILE A 367 -3.85 0.89 -5.98
N ASP A 368 -3.71 -0.43 -5.86
CA ASP A 368 -2.69 -1.06 -5.02
C ASP A 368 -1.32 -0.91 -5.70
N VAL A 369 -0.68 0.22 -5.40
CA VAL A 369 0.66 0.57 -5.87
C VAL A 369 1.69 -0.50 -5.49
N GLU A 370 1.58 -1.04 -4.28
CA GLU A 370 2.58 -1.95 -3.75
C GLU A 370 2.58 -3.26 -4.53
N GLN A 371 1.39 -3.75 -4.89
CA GLN A 371 1.25 -4.90 -5.79
C GLN A 371 1.85 -4.60 -7.18
N ALA A 372 1.50 -3.46 -7.79
CA ALA A 372 2.06 -3.06 -9.09
C ALA A 372 3.59 -2.93 -9.08
N MET A 373 4.13 -2.51 -7.94
CA MET A 373 5.56 -2.37 -7.73
C MET A 373 6.24 -3.69 -7.40
N GLN A 374 5.54 -4.69 -6.86
CA GLN A 374 6.06 -6.04 -6.56
C GLN A 374 6.30 -6.88 -7.82
N GLU A 375 5.60 -6.60 -8.92
CA GLU A 375 5.61 -7.38 -10.17
C GLU A 375 6.64 -6.94 -11.24
N VAL A 376 7.59 -6.04 -10.92
CA VAL A 376 8.57 -5.54 -11.92
C VAL A 376 9.81 -6.45 -12.03
N ASP A 377 9.97 -7.17 -13.15
CA ASP A 377 11.02 -8.18 -13.42
C ASP A 377 12.49 -7.74 -13.20
N VAL A 378 13.36 -8.74 -12.94
CA VAL A 378 14.76 -8.64 -12.47
C VAL A 378 15.74 -8.72 -13.66
N GLU A 379 16.09 -7.60 -14.31
CA GLU A 379 17.15 -7.63 -15.35
C GLU A 379 18.13 -6.43 -15.40
N ASP A 380 18.10 -5.48 -14.45
CA ASP A 380 18.81 -4.19 -14.62
C ASP A 380 20.10 -4.01 -13.77
N ASP A 381 20.65 -5.07 -13.17
CA ASP A 381 21.81 -4.96 -12.27
C ASP A 381 23.17 -4.76 -12.99
N ASN A 382 23.23 -4.89 -14.33
CA ASN A 382 24.49 -4.77 -15.08
C ASN A 382 24.87 -3.33 -15.47
N GLU A 383 23.93 -2.37 -15.47
CA GLU A 383 24.20 -1.01 -15.96
C GLU A 383 24.93 -0.11 -14.95
N PHE A 384 24.90 -0.46 -13.65
CA PHE A 384 25.47 0.41 -12.60
C PHE A 384 27.01 0.33 -12.49
N ASN A 385 27.64 -0.74 -12.99
CA ASN A 385 29.09 -0.95 -12.84
C ASN A 385 29.94 -0.33 -13.96
N SER A 386 29.36 0.07 -15.10
CA SER A 386 30.13 0.59 -16.24
C SER A 386 30.37 2.11 -16.22
N ASP A 387 29.63 2.87 -15.39
CA ASP A 387 29.47 4.32 -15.56
C ASP A 387 30.12 5.18 -14.44
N HIS A 388 30.99 4.58 -13.61
CA HIS A 388 31.72 5.25 -12.52
C HIS A 388 33.19 5.59 -12.84
N ARG A 389 33.58 5.50 -14.11
CA ARG A 389 34.80 6.12 -14.65
C ARG A 389 34.27 7.08 -15.73
N THR A 390 34.15 8.40 -15.54
CA THR A 390 35.25 9.33 -15.87
C THR A 390 35.10 10.77 -15.36
N ASP A 391 33.98 11.22 -14.83
CA ASP A 391 33.82 12.67 -14.55
C ASP A 391 34.06 13.00 -13.08
N LYS A 392 35.32 12.91 -12.65
CA LYS A 392 35.74 13.69 -11.47
C LYS A 392 35.86 15.15 -11.93
N PRO A 393 35.10 16.11 -11.36
CA PRO A 393 35.49 17.50 -11.50
C PRO A 393 36.91 17.63 -10.96
N ALA A 394 37.80 18.23 -11.75
CA ALA A 394 39.13 18.59 -11.29
C ALA A 394 38.94 19.59 -10.15
N PHE A 395 39.05 19.11 -8.91
CA PHE A 395 39.18 19.98 -7.74
C PHE A 395 40.55 20.65 -7.85
N GLY A 396 40.54 21.91 -8.31
CA GLY A 396 41.61 22.87 -8.11
C GLY A 396 41.43 23.60 -6.79
#